data_AF-A0A7V2L8Z9-F1
#
_entry.id   AF-A0A7V2L8Z9-F1
#
_cell.length_a   1.000
_cell.length_b   1.000
_cell.length_c   1.000
_cell.angle_alpha   90.00
_cell.angle_beta   90.00
_cell.angle_gamma   90.00
#
_symmetry.space_group_name_H-M   'P 1'
#
loop_
_entity.id
_entity.type
_entity.pdbx_description
1 polymer ?
#
loop_
_entity_poly.entity_id
_entity_poly.type
_entity_poly.pdbx_seq_one_letter_code
_entity_poly.pdbx_strand_id
1 'polypeptide(L)'
;MKTVMVIPTYWSRDSAASWKPGDIVYDHPTPLDQKGTLPRTLESLNVLADTDFSLVILACSTAADIEHAVEERVTHLVREAKPPVETYVVSHSHLQALHQGLATAGREDLVDVLSLSGYANVRNMCLFVPYVLGAEVAVLIDDDELFDDPHFIRKARQFIGSRFMGQTIDGVAGYYINSKGTYYDDVPEEIHWMTYWDRFGSKREAFDQVIPGEPRLKLTPFAFGGCMVMHRSLFRSVPFDPLITRGEDIDYVINARMFGFNFFLDNELYVQHRPPPKAHPTWQRFREDIFRLLHERAKINGQTPQVNMTILDPEDFDPYPGEFLKDTLDDKILKTNLILALDYLANDRVEDTKETIRNIWLARTKAIPKDNPFEMYLTFQRRWRALRKLTSRDLREVFYSIFQRGQIYYEEERQLEEARRAEFESTTKAMRASTLEGVPFFEGLAPEYIEMLRSVSWREFFSRDEILLQKGEEAHKLYFITKGAVRIMLSNDSDEEMELIEVGEGEMLGEVSMVINAPHSATVTASEPTEVITIDRKALFELMSNSPELASQLWYRLAHSLSNRLRHSNVRYMSQVRDAYDVADSMLGTGILGESSEDE
;
A
#
# COMPACT_ATOMS: atom_id res chain seq x y z
N MET A 1 -2.00 -11.96 -1.60
CA MET A 1 -1.71 -10.62 -1.05
C MET A 1 -2.23 -9.60 -2.03
N LYS A 2 -3.27 -8.83 -1.66
CA LYS A 2 -3.80 -7.78 -2.54
C LYS A 2 -2.69 -6.76 -2.84
N THR A 3 -2.32 -6.60 -4.10
CA THR A 3 -1.20 -5.74 -4.52
C THR A 3 -1.72 -4.56 -5.32
N VAL A 4 -1.24 -3.35 -5.00
CA VAL A 4 -1.54 -2.14 -5.76
C VAL A 4 -0.24 -1.50 -6.20
N MET A 5 -0.05 -1.37 -7.50
CA MET A 5 1.03 -0.58 -8.08
C MET A 5 0.60 0.87 -8.19
N VAL A 6 1.46 1.81 -7.81
CA VAL A 6 1.18 3.25 -7.89
C VAL A 6 2.27 3.94 -8.70
N ILE A 7 1.84 4.72 -9.70
CA ILE A 7 2.72 5.52 -10.57
C ILE A 7 2.30 7.00 -10.47
N PRO A 8 3.08 7.87 -9.79
CA PRO A 8 2.87 9.29 -9.87
C PRO A 8 3.41 9.84 -11.19
N THR A 9 2.69 10.78 -11.78
CA THR A 9 3.11 11.51 -12.98
C THR A 9 2.89 12.99 -12.78
N TYR A 10 3.84 13.82 -13.22
CA TYR A 10 3.89 15.24 -12.92
C TYR A 10 3.71 16.05 -14.20
N TRP A 11 2.79 17.02 -14.18
CA TRP A 11 2.38 17.75 -15.38
C TRP A 11 2.43 19.26 -15.18
N SER A 12 2.99 19.95 -16.17
CA SER A 12 3.07 21.42 -16.22
C SER A 12 2.22 21.99 -17.35
N ARG A 13 2.10 23.33 -17.38
CA ARG A 13 1.46 24.03 -18.51
C ARG A 13 2.19 23.69 -19.82
N ASP A 14 1.54 23.97 -20.94
CA ASP A 14 2.14 23.79 -22.27
C ASP A 14 3.53 24.40 -22.35
N SER A 15 4.38 23.84 -23.21
CA SER A 15 5.79 24.21 -23.35
C SER A 15 6.01 25.71 -23.66
N ALA A 16 5.02 26.37 -24.29
CA ALA A 16 5.03 27.79 -24.58
C ALA A 16 4.70 28.69 -23.36
N ALA A 17 4.03 28.14 -22.35
CA ALA A 17 3.68 28.86 -21.13
C ALA A 17 4.86 28.82 -20.15
N SER A 18 5.25 29.99 -19.63
CA SER A 18 6.32 30.06 -18.63
C SER A 18 5.83 29.64 -17.24
N TRP A 19 6.76 29.11 -16.44
CA TRP A 19 6.58 28.96 -14.99
C TRP A 19 6.15 30.28 -14.36
N LYS A 20 5.19 30.22 -13.43
CA LYS A 20 4.68 31.37 -12.68
C LYS A 20 5.06 31.26 -11.20
N PRO A 21 5.28 32.38 -10.50
CA PRO A 21 5.47 32.38 -9.05
C PRO A 21 4.34 31.64 -8.33
N GLY A 22 4.70 30.61 -7.56
CA GLY A 22 3.75 29.76 -6.83
C GLY A 22 3.51 28.40 -7.48
N ASP A 23 3.95 28.17 -8.72
CA ASP A 23 3.92 26.84 -9.32
C ASP A 23 4.87 25.89 -8.57
N ILE A 24 4.42 24.66 -8.38
CA ILE A 24 5.19 23.58 -7.77
C ILE A 24 6.31 23.18 -8.72
N VAL A 25 7.51 23.00 -8.17
CA VAL A 25 8.70 22.64 -8.94
C VAL A 25 8.95 21.15 -8.81
N TYR A 26 8.92 20.46 -9.95
CA TYR A 26 9.40 19.10 -10.13
C TYR A 26 10.58 19.13 -11.11
N ASP A 27 11.44 18.13 -11.07
CA ASP A 27 12.61 18.03 -11.96
C ASP A 27 12.21 17.97 -13.43
N HIS A 28 11.21 17.14 -13.72
CA HIS A 28 10.84 16.76 -15.08
C HIS A 28 9.32 16.69 -15.28
N PRO A 29 8.55 17.75 -14.95
CA PRO A 29 7.12 17.74 -15.20
C PRO A 29 6.86 17.75 -16.70
N THR A 30 6.01 16.86 -17.18
CA THR A 30 5.60 16.76 -18.58
C THR A 30 4.70 17.94 -18.94
N PRO A 31 5.04 18.77 -19.95
CA PRO A 31 4.11 19.78 -20.46
C PRO A 31 2.85 19.15 -21.06
N LEU A 32 1.68 19.76 -20.85
CA LEU A 32 0.39 19.24 -21.35
C LEU A 32 0.35 19.00 -22.87
N ASP A 33 1.12 19.77 -23.64
CA ASP A 33 1.28 19.63 -25.10
C ASP A 33 2.21 18.48 -25.52
N GLN A 34 2.83 17.78 -24.57
CA GLN A 34 3.69 16.63 -24.80
C GLN A 34 3.05 15.31 -24.33
N LYS A 35 3.63 14.18 -24.76
CA LYS A 35 3.21 12.84 -24.29
C LYS A 35 3.88 12.43 -22.98
N GLY A 36 5.10 12.91 -22.73
CA GLY A 36 5.88 12.54 -21.55
C GLY A 36 6.38 11.10 -21.56
N THR A 37 6.72 10.61 -20.38
CA THR A 37 7.31 9.29 -20.12
C THR A 37 6.26 8.24 -19.77
N LEU A 38 5.12 8.65 -19.19
CA LEU A 38 4.04 7.75 -18.78
C LEU A 38 3.60 6.73 -19.86
N PRO A 39 3.37 7.10 -21.14
CA PRO A 39 2.82 6.15 -22.12
C PRO A 39 3.71 4.93 -22.37
N ARG A 40 5.04 5.09 -22.40
CA ARG A 40 5.98 3.96 -22.58
C ARG A 40 6.07 3.09 -21.32
N THR A 41 5.91 3.69 -20.14
CA THR A 41 5.84 2.94 -18.87
C THR A 41 4.58 2.08 -18.84
N LEU A 42 3.43 2.64 -19.22
CA LEU A 42 2.18 1.88 -19.35
C LEU A 42 2.29 0.78 -20.40
N GLU A 43 2.92 1.05 -21.55
CA GLU A 43 3.16 0.03 -22.59
C GLU A 43 4.02 -1.13 -22.07
N SER A 44 5.04 -0.85 -21.26
CA SER A 44 5.93 -1.87 -20.69
C SER A 44 5.24 -2.81 -19.71
N LEU A 45 4.07 -2.44 -19.14
CA LEU A 45 3.29 -3.34 -18.28
C LEU A 45 2.85 -4.61 -19.01
N ASN A 46 2.75 -4.59 -20.34
CA ASN A 46 2.42 -5.77 -21.14
C ASN A 46 3.49 -6.88 -21.09
N VAL A 47 4.68 -6.57 -20.59
CA VAL A 47 5.75 -7.57 -20.37
C VAL A 47 5.45 -8.45 -19.15
N LEU A 48 4.68 -7.94 -18.18
CA LEU A 48 4.42 -8.63 -16.91
C LEU A 48 3.53 -9.86 -17.13
N ALA A 49 4.00 -11.03 -16.68
CA ALA A 49 3.25 -12.28 -16.81
C ALA A 49 2.16 -12.44 -15.75
N ASP A 50 2.30 -11.74 -14.62
CA ASP A 50 1.34 -11.74 -13.52
C ASP A 50 0.52 -10.45 -13.56
N THR A 51 -0.81 -10.60 -13.72
CA THR A 51 -1.78 -9.50 -13.77
C THR A 51 -2.65 -9.43 -12.51
N ASP A 52 -2.33 -10.18 -11.44
CA ASP A 52 -3.02 -10.16 -10.15
C ASP A 52 -2.58 -8.95 -9.29
N PHE A 53 -2.81 -7.74 -9.81
CA PHE A 53 -2.63 -6.47 -9.10
C PHE A 53 -3.50 -5.37 -9.74
N SER A 54 -3.79 -4.32 -8.97
CA SER A 54 -4.43 -3.11 -9.50
C SER A 54 -3.38 -2.01 -9.73
N LEU A 55 -3.60 -1.14 -10.71
CA LEU A 55 -2.76 0.00 -11.05
C LEU A 55 -3.44 1.31 -10.64
N VAL A 56 -2.69 2.20 -10.01
CA VAL A 56 -3.13 3.57 -9.68
C VAL A 56 -2.17 4.56 -10.33
N ILE A 57 -2.69 5.47 -11.14
CA ILE A 57 -1.94 6.59 -11.68
C ILE A 57 -2.30 7.85 -10.90
N LEU A 58 -1.33 8.47 -10.24
CA LEU A 58 -1.53 9.75 -9.55
C LEU A 58 -1.18 10.91 -10.50
N ALA A 59 -2.20 11.60 -10.99
CA ALA A 59 -2.05 12.74 -11.89
C ALA A 59 -1.78 14.02 -11.09
N CYS A 60 -0.51 14.43 -11.05
CA CYS A 60 -0.05 15.58 -10.28
C CYS A 60 0.14 16.81 -11.18
N SER A 61 -0.40 17.95 -10.76
CA SER A 61 -0.30 19.22 -11.47
C SER A 61 0.73 20.11 -10.81
N THR A 62 1.48 20.90 -11.59
CA THR A 62 2.34 21.96 -11.03
C THR A 62 1.54 23.19 -10.58
N ALA A 63 0.29 23.35 -11.03
CA ALA A 63 -0.50 24.54 -10.76
C ALA A 63 -2.02 24.31 -10.73
N ALA A 64 -2.72 25.11 -9.92
CA ALA A 64 -4.16 24.98 -9.72
C ALA A 64 -4.99 25.22 -11.00
N ASP A 65 -4.56 26.12 -11.87
CA ASP A 65 -5.27 26.48 -13.11
C ASP A 65 -5.25 25.39 -14.20
N ILE A 66 -4.44 24.34 -14.04
CA ILE A 66 -4.37 23.23 -14.99
C ILE A 66 -4.79 21.88 -14.41
N GLU A 67 -5.23 21.81 -13.15
CA GLU A 67 -5.61 20.55 -12.48
C GLU A 67 -6.58 19.69 -13.29
N HIS A 68 -7.64 20.31 -13.83
CA HIS A 68 -8.64 19.63 -14.65
C HIS A 68 -8.05 19.13 -15.98
N ALA A 69 -7.24 19.96 -16.64
CA ALA A 69 -6.61 19.60 -17.92
C ALA A 69 -5.62 18.43 -17.75
N VAL A 70 -4.90 18.39 -16.63
CA VAL A 70 -4.00 17.28 -16.26
C VAL A 70 -4.80 15.99 -16.04
N GLU A 71 -5.92 16.05 -15.30
CA GLU A 71 -6.79 14.89 -15.08
C GLU A 71 -7.34 14.31 -16.39
N GLU A 72 -7.87 15.16 -17.28
CA GLU A 72 -8.36 14.74 -18.59
C GLU A 72 -7.25 14.15 -19.46
N ARG A 73 -6.08 14.80 -19.49
CA ARG A 73 -4.93 14.37 -20.28
C ARG A 73 -4.42 13.01 -19.85
N VAL A 74 -4.18 12.81 -18.56
CA VAL A 74 -3.69 11.54 -18.02
C VAL A 74 -4.72 10.44 -18.21
N THR A 75 -6.00 10.72 -17.96
CA THR A 75 -7.10 9.77 -18.21
C THR A 75 -7.14 9.32 -19.67
N HIS A 76 -6.97 10.25 -20.62
CA HIS A 76 -6.88 9.93 -22.04
C HIS A 76 -5.68 9.03 -22.36
N LEU A 77 -4.49 9.36 -21.85
CA LEU A 77 -3.28 8.56 -22.10
C LEU A 77 -3.41 7.13 -21.55
N VAL A 78 -3.99 6.97 -20.37
CA VAL A 78 -4.24 5.65 -19.77
C VAL A 78 -5.24 4.84 -20.62
N ARG A 79 -6.33 5.47 -21.08
CA ARG A 79 -7.30 4.83 -21.99
C ARG A 79 -6.70 4.44 -23.34
N GLU A 80 -5.78 5.25 -23.88
CA GLU A 80 -5.06 4.96 -25.12
C GLU A 80 -4.11 3.76 -24.93
N ALA A 81 -3.40 3.71 -23.82
CA ALA A 81 -2.42 2.66 -23.51
C ALA A 81 -3.07 1.30 -23.17
N LYS A 82 -4.30 1.30 -22.64
CA LYS A 82 -5.03 0.11 -22.19
C LYS A 82 -4.20 -0.87 -21.33
N PRO A 83 -3.69 -0.44 -20.16
CA PRO A 83 -3.00 -1.36 -19.25
C PRO A 83 -3.76 -2.67 -19.03
N PRO A 84 -3.07 -3.83 -18.95
CA PRO A 84 -3.68 -5.15 -18.88
C PRO A 84 -4.25 -5.51 -17.48
N VAL A 85 -4.47 -4.50 -16.64
CA VAL A 85 -4.87 -4.64 -15.23
C VAL A 85 -5.92 -3.60 -14.87
N GLU A 86 -6.68 -3.87 -13.82
CA GLU A 86 -7.63 -2.92 -13.25
C GLU A 86 -6.91 -1.61 -12.91
N THR A 87 -7.33 -0.50 -13.52
CA THR A 87 -6.61 0.77 -13.46
C THR A 87 -7.47 1.90 -12.93
N TYR A 88 -6.88 2.72 -12.06
CA TYR A 88 -7.48 3.91 -11.47
C TYR A 88 -6.63 5.13 -11.80
N VAL A 89 -7.28 6.24 -12.15
CA VAL A 89 -6.64 7.57 -12.25
C VAL A 89 -7.14 8.42 -11.09
N VAL A 90 -6.22 8.89 -10.25
CA VAL A 90 -6.50 9.73 -9.09
C VAL A 90 -5.82 11.07 -9.29
N SER A 91 -6.57 12.16 -9.14
CA SER A 91 -6.12 13.53 -9.40
C SER A 91 -6.61 14.50 -8.30
N HIS A 92 -6.50 15.80 -8.57
CA HIS A 92 -6.87 16.87 -7.67
C HIS A 92 -8.38 16.90 -7.36
N SER A 93 -9.24 16.46 -8.28
CA SER A 93 -10.68 16.32 -8.01
C SER A 93 -10.96 15.31 -6.89
N HIS A 94 -10.23 14.19 -6.87
CA HIS A 94 -10.30 13.19 -5.80
C HIS A 94 -9.74 13.75 -4.50
N LEU A 95 -8.60 14.46 -4.54
CA LEU A 95 -8.02 15.10 -3.36
C LEU A 95 -9.01 16.10 -2.72
N GLN A 96 -9.65 16.95 -3.53
CA GLN A 96 -10.67 17.89 -3.06
C GLN A 96 -11.85 17.17 -2.43
N ALA A 97 -12.29 16.04 -3.00
CA ALA A 97 -13.35 15.22 -2.42
C ALA A 97 -12.95 14.57 -1.09
N LEU A 98 -11.69 14.12 -0.95
CA LEU A 98 -11.16 13.61 0.33
C LEU A 98 -11.14 14.71 1.39
N HIS A 99 -10.65 15.90 1.04
CA HIS A 99 -10.63 17.07 1.91
C HIS A 99 -12.03 17.47 2.36
N GLN A 100 -13.00 17.49 1.45
CA GLN A 100 -14.41 17.73 1.77
C GLN A 100 -14.97 16.65 2.71
N GLY A 101 -14.62 15.37 2.48
CA GLY A 101 -15.00 14.27 3.36
C GLY A 101 -14.47 14.44 4.78
N LEU A 102 -13.20 14.83 4.92
CA LEU A 102 -12.57 15.12 6.22
C LEU A 102 -13.22 16.32 6.91
N ALA A 103 -13.47 17.42 6.18
CA ALA A 103 -14.13 18.60 6.71
C ALA A 103 -15.55 18.28 7.20
N THR A 104 -16.30 17.48 6.42
CA THR A 104 -17.65 17.04 6.80
C THR A 104 -17.66 16.17 8.06
N ALA A 105 -16.59 15.39 8.27
CA ALA A 105 -16.37 14.61 9.48
C ALA A 105 -15.82 15.45 10.66
N GLY A 106 -15.68 16.78 10.51
CA GLY A 106 -15.13 17.66 11.54
C GLY A 106 -13.63 17.50 11.79
N ARG A 107 -12.89 17.00 10.80
CA ARG A 107 -11.44 16.70 10.87
C ARG A 107 -10.62 17.57 9.93
N GLU A 108 -10.89 18.87 9.95
CA GLU A 108 -10.12 19.88 9.22
C GLU A 108 -8.63 19.86 9.60
N ASP A 109 -8.32 19.42 10.83
CA ASP A 109 -6.96 19.22 11.35
C ASP A 109 -6.16 18.12 10.64
N LEU A 110 -6.75 17.38 9.69
CA LEU A 110 -6.08 16.32 8.93
C LEU A 110 -6.02 16.58 7.42
N VAL A 111 -6.60 17.68 6.94
CA VAL A 111 -6.73 17.96 5.50
C VAL A 111 -5.37 18.03 4.80
N ASP A 112 -4.41 18.76 5.38
CA ASP A 112 -3.05 18.93 4.86
C ASP A 112 -2.14 17.70 5.03
N VAL A 113 -2.63 16.62 5.66
CA VAL A 113 -1.89 15.33 5.69
C VAL A 113 -1.87 14.70 4.29
N LEU A 114 -2.87 14.99 3.46
CA LEU A 114 -2.97 14.52 2.08
C LEU A 114 -2.79 15.69 1.13
N SER A 115 -1.83 15.57 0.21
CA SER A 115 -1.53 16.61 -0.77
C SER A 115 -0.90 16.00 -2.03
N LEU A 116 -1.19 16.60 -3.19
CA LEU A 116 -0.55 16.26 -4.48
C LEU A 116 0.56 17.27 -4.84
N SER A 117 1.11 17.96 -3.84
CA SER A 117 2.13 19.00 -4.02
C SER A 117 3.43 18.65 -3.30
N GLY A 118 4.51 18.51 -4.06
CA GLY A 118 5.84 18.14 -3.56
C GLY A 118 6.01 16.63 -3.49
N TYR A 119 7.24 16.17 -3.70
CA TYR A 119 7.55 14.74 -3.86
C TYR A 119 7.08 13.89 -2.67
N ALA A 120 7.46 14.25 -1.44
CA ALA A 120 7.09 13.50 -0.25
C ALA A 120 5.58 13.41 -0.01
N ASN A 121 4.83 14.49 -0.29
CA ASN A 121 3.38 14.49 -0.14
C ASN A 121 2.69 13.60 -1.19
N VAL A 122 3.18 13.65 -2.43
CA VAL A 122 2.70 12.75 -3.49
C VAL A 122 3.03 11.29 -3.16
N ARG A 123 4.20 11.02 -2.59
CA ARG A 123 4.56 9.68 -2.08
C ARG A 123 3.66 9.25 -0.92
N ASN A 124 3.24 10.15 -0.03
CA ASN A 124 2.21 9.85 0.97
C ASN A 124 0.88 9.45 0.33
N MET A 125 0.47 10.08 -0.78
CA MET A 125 -0.68 9.61 -1.56
C MET A 125 -0.44 8.21 -2.18
N CYS A 126 0.80 7.90 -2.57
CA CYS A 126 1.19 6.55 -3.03
C CYS A 126 1.07 5.48 -1.94
N LEU A 127 1.04 5.86 -0.66
CA LEU A 127 0.77 4.96 0.46
C LEU A 127 -0.72 4.92 0.82
N PHE A 128 -1.38 6.07 0.77
CA PHE A 128 -2.75 6.24 1.23
C PHE A 128 -3.78 5.58 0.29
N VAL A 129 -3.61 5.73 -1.03
CA VAL A 129 -4.55 5.14 -2.00
C VAL A 129 -4.55 3.60 -1.90
N PRO A 130 -3.41 2.89 -1.95
CA PRO A 130 -3.37 1.44 -1.70
C PRO A 130 -4.00 1.04 -0.37
N TYR A 131 -3.77 1.82 0.70
CA TYR A 131 -4.36 1.54 2.00
C TYR A 131 -5.90 1.53 1.97
N VAL A 132 -6.51 2.52 1.30
CA VAL A 132 -7.98 2.63 1.16
C VAL A 132 -8.53 1.54 0.25
N LEU A 133 -7.82 1.22 -0.83
CA LEU A 133 -8.15 0.10 -1.72
C LEU A 133 -7.94 -1.27 -1.06
N GLY A 134 -7.45 -1.32 0.18
CA GLY A 134 -7.31 -2.55 0.96
C GLY A 134 -6.07 -3.37 0.62
N ALA A 135 -5.07 -2.78 -0.04
CA ALA A 135 -3.83 -3.44 -0.39
C ALA A 135 -3.07 -3.95 0.85
N GLU A 136 -2.47 -5.14 0.71
CA GLU A 136 -1.45 -5.67 1.61
C GLU A 136 -0.05 -5.24 1.18
N VAL A 137 0.15 -5.04 -0.13
CA VAL A 137 1.42 -4.64 -0.74
C VAL A 137 1.19 -3.44 -1.64
N ALA A 138 1.99 -2.39 -1.45
CA ALA A 138 2.07 -1.27 -2.38
C ALA A 138 3.39 -1.33 -3.15
N VAL A 139 3.34 -1.22 -4.48
CA VAL A 139 4.52 -1.19 -5.35
C VAL A 139 4.63 0.21 -5.95
N LEU A 140 5.64 0.96 -5.57
CA LEU A 140 5.87 2.34 -6.00
C LEU A 140 6.84 2.34 -7.18
N ILE A 141 6.40 2.91 -8.28
CA ILE A 141 7.09 2.98 -9.57
C ILE A 141 6.98 4.42 -10.06
N ASP A 142 8.00 4.96 -10.70
CA ASP A 142 8.01 6.27 -11.33
C ASP A 142 7.59 6.18 -12.81
N ASP A 143 7.06 7.27 -13.37
CA ASP A 143 6.53 7.29 -14.74
C ASP A 143 7.61 7.23 -15.84
N ASP A 144 8.88 7.09 -15.47
CA ASP A 144 10.02 6.96 -16.36
C ASP A 144 10.77 5.62 -16.27
N GLU A 145 10.19 4.67 -15.54
CA GLU A 145 10.70 3.31 -15.37
C GLU A 145 9.93 2.32 -16.22
N LEU A 146 10.64 1.34 -16.78
CA LEU A 146 10.10 0.35 -17.70
C LEU A 146 10.36 -1.06 -17.18
N PHE A 147 9.40 -1.95 -17.43
CA PHE A 147 9.52 -3.38 -17.13
C PHE A 147 10.07 -4.14 -18.34
N ASP A 148 11.10 -4.94 -18.11
CA ASP A 148 11.64 -5.93 -19.06
C ASP A 148 11.71 -7.35 -18.46
N ASP A 149 11.44 -7.49 -17.16
CA ASP A 149 11.32 -8.78 -16.45
C ASP A 149 9.85 -9.20 -16.29
N PRO A 150 9.39 -10.27 -16.97
CA PRO A 150 8.02 -10.78 -16.83
C PRO A 150 7.65 -11.22 -15.42
N HIS A 151 8.63 -11.47 -14.55
CA HIS A 151 8.45 -11.95 -13.19
C HIS A 151 8.57 -10.86 -12.11
N PHE A 152 8.61 -9.58 -12.50
CA PHE A 152 8.77 -8.46 -11.58
C PHE A 152 7.76 -8.50 -10.41
N ILE A 153 6.46 -8.63 -10.68
CA ILE A 153 5.41 -8.65 -9.64
C ILE A 153 5.57 -9.82 -8.68
N ARG A 154 5.89 -11.01 -9.22
CA ARG A 154 6.15 -12.20 -8.41
C ARG A 154 7.34 -11.98 -7.47
N LYS A 155 8.43 -11.40 -7.97
CA LYS A 155 9.62 -11.09 -7.17
C LYS A 155 9.33 -10.03 -6.10
N ALA A 156 8.60 -8.98 -6.45
CA ALA A 156 8.15 -7.95 -5.51
C ALA A 156 7.37 -8.54 -4.33
N ARG A 157 6.50 -9.52 -4.58
CA ARG A 157 5.69 -10.21 -3.55
C ARG A 157 6.43 -11.32 -2.81
N GLN A 158 7.54 -11.82 -3.34
CA GLN A 158 8.15 -13.09 -2.90
C GLN A 158 8.55 -13.09 -1.42
N PHE A 159 9.08 -11.96 -0.93
CA PHE A 159 9.65 -11.87 0.41
C PHE A 159 8.93 -10.90 1.33
N ILE A 160 8.18 -9.94 0.78
CA ILE A 160 7.54 -8.88 1.54
C ILE A 160 6.58 -9.46 2.60
N GLY A 161 6.66 -8.97 3.84
CA GLY A 161 5.87 -9.46 4.98
C GLY A 161 6.40 -10.75 5.64
N SER A 162 7.42 -11.41 5.06
CA SER A 162 8.06 -12.60 5.66
C SER A 162 9.16 -12.21 6.65
N ARG A 163 9.86 -13.22 7.21
CA ARG A 163 11.00 -13.03 8.10
C ARG A 163 12.30 -13.51 7.47
N PHE A 164 13.34 -12.70 7.58
CA PHE A 164 14.70 -13.02 7.15
C PHE A 164 15.70 -12.65 8.25
N MET A 165 16.55 -13.60 8.65
CA MET A 165 17.52 -13.43 9.75
C MET A 165 16.91 -12.86 11.06
N GLY A 166 15.69 -13.29 11.40
CA GLY A 166 14.97 -12.84 12.61
C GLY A 166 14.29 -11.47 12.49
N GLN A 167 14.47 -10.77 11.37
CA GLN A 167 13.85 -9.48 11.07
C GLN A 167 12.64 -9.66 10.15
N THR A 168 11.62 -8.82 10.30
CA THR A 168 10.52 -8.71 9.33
C THR A 168 10.98 -7.95 8.10
N ILE A 169 10.51 -8.37 6.92
CA ILE A 169 10.79 -7.71 5.65
C ILE A 169 9.64 -6.76 5.37
N ASP A 170 9.76 -5.53 5.86
CA ASP A 170 8.69 -4.53 5.84
C ASP A 170 8.70 -3.69 4.55
N GLY A 171 9.88 -3.53 3.96
CA GLY A 171 10.08 -2.93 2.64
C GLY A 171 11.16 -3.63 1.83
N VAL A 172 10.99 -3.66 0.52
CA VAL A 172 11.96 -4.18 -0.44
C VAL A 172 12.26 -3.11 -1.49
N ALA A 173 13.54 -2.76 -1.64
CA ALA A 173 14.04 -1.92 -2.71
C ALA A 173 14.52 -2.82 -3.86
N GLY A 174 14.16 -2.47 -5.08
CA GLY A 174 14.91 -2.91 -6.26
C GLY A 174 15.94 -1.86 -6.65
N TYR A 175 16.60 -2.07 -7.79
CA TYR A 175 17.62 -1.16 -8.32
C TYR A 175 17.34 -0.81 -9.78
N TYR A 176 18.04 0.21 -10.26
CA TYR A 176 17.86 0.72 -11.62
C TYR A 176 18.90 0.15 -12.57
N ILE A 177 18.45 -0.21 -13.77
CA ILE A 177 19.34 -0.46 -14.91
C ILE A 177 19.27 0.72 -15.86
N ASN A 178 20.42 1.35 -16.10
CA ASN A 178 20.54 2.48 -17.02
C ASN A 178 20.55 2.03 -18.49
N SER A 179 20.65 2.99 -19.42
CA SER A 179 20.67 2.71 -20.86
C SER A 179 21.86 1.86 -21.36
N LYS A 180 22.92 1.74 -20.55
CA LYS A 180 24.11 0.92 -20.83
C LYS A 180 24.03 -0.48 -20.23
N GLY A 181 22.91 -0.83 -19.58
CA GLY A 181 22.74 -2.15 -18.94
C GLY A 181 23.47 -2.29 -17.60
N THR A 182 23.86 -1.18 -16.96
CA THR A 182 24.53 -1.19 -15.66
C THR A 182 23.69 -0.52 -14.59
N TYR A 183 23.91 -0.87 -13.33
CA TYR A 183 23.27 -0.21 -12.19
C TYR A 183 24.04 1.00 -11.65
N TYR A 184 25.17 1.36 -12.24
CA TYR A 184 25.93 2.54 -11.84
C TYR A 184 25.39 3.82 -12.46
N ASP A 185 25.55 4.94 -11.76
CA ASP A 185 25.27 6.26 -12.32
C ASP A 185 26.18 6.54 -13.53
N ASP A 186 25.62 7.18 -14.56
CA ASP A 186 26.39 7.70 -15.69
C ASP A 186 27.14 8.98 -15.26
N VAL A 187 28.40 8.82 -14.86
CA VAL A 187 29.27 9.93 -14.44
C VAL A 187 30.19 10.33 -15.60
N PRO A 188 30.24 11.62 -15.99
CA PRO A 188 31.27 12.14 -16.89
C PRO A 188 32.70 11.85 -16.38
N GLU A 189 33.64 11.59 -17.29
CA GLU A 189 35.00 11.09 -16.96
C GLU A 189 35.87 12.08 -16.16
N GLU A 190 35.62 13.39 -16.22
CA GLU A 190 36.44 14.40 -15.53
C GLU A 190 35.55 15.41 -14.80
N ILE A 191 35.52 15.33 -13.46
CA ILE A 191 34.78 16.27 -12.63
C ILE A 191 35.66 16.74 -11.46
N HIS A 192 36.51 17.74 -11.70
CA HIS A 192 37.43 18.28 -10.69
C HIS A 192 36.73 18.82 -9.42
N TRP A 193 35.47 19.26 -9.51
CA TRP A 193 34.74 19.75 -8.33
C TRP A 193 34.29 18.65 -7.37
N MET A 194 34.29 17.38 -7.79
CA MET A 194 33.84 16.25 -6.97
C MET A 194 34.87 15.78 -5.94
N THR A 195 36.06 16.37 -5.86
CA THR A 195 37.12 15.98 -4.91
C THR A 195 36.64 15.87 -3.46
N TYR A 196 35.71 16.74 -3.04
CA TYR A 196 35.13 16.73 -1.69
C TYR A 196 33.66 16.30 -1.66
N TRP A 197 33.07 16.06 -2.84
CA TRP A 197 31.68 15.66 -3.03
C TRP A 197 31.59 14.41 -3.91
N ASP A 198 32.31 13.36 -3.52
CA ASP A 198 32.29 12.10 -4.25
C ASP A 198 31.05 11.26 -3.93
N ARG A 199 29.89 11.83 -4.23
CA ARG A 199 28.60 11.19 -4.02
C ARG A 199 28.45 9.95 -4.90
N PHE A 200 28.99 9.99 -6.12
CA PHE A 200 28.91 8.87 -7.04
C PHE A 200 29.83 7.71 -6.63
N GLY A 201 31.01 7.99 -6.10
CA GLY A 201 31.91 6.98 -5.53
C GLY A 201 31.32 6.34 -4.27
N SER A 202 30.84 7.13 -3.32
CA SER A 202 30.15 6.64 -2.11
C SER A 202 28.90 5.80 -2.45
N LYS A 203 28.09 6.25 -3.42
CA LYS A 203 26.93 5.48 -3.91
C LYS A 203 27.34 4.19 -4.64
N ARG A 204 28.41 4.23 -5.45
CA ARG A 204 28.99 3.04 -6.09
C ARG A 204 29.45 2.01 -5.06
N GLU A 205 30.16 2.44 -4.02
CA GLU A 205 30.59 1.56 -2.94
C GLU A 205 29.38 0.91 -2.25
N ALA A 206 28.32 1.69 -2.00
CA ALA A 206 27.08 1.17 -1.44
C ALA A 206 26.46 0.09 -2.35
N PHE A 207 26.44 0.34 -3.67
CA PHE A 207 25.92 -0.61 -4.66
C PHE A 207 26.70 -1.91 -4.69
N ASP A 208 28.03 -1.82 -4.63
CA ASP A 208 28.92 -2.98 -4.62
C ASP A 208 28.72 -3.85 -3.36
N GLN A 209 28.26 -3.26 -2.26
CA GLN A 209 27.93 -4.01 -1.03
C GLN A 209 26.56 -4.69 -1.08
N VAL A 210 25.54 -4.04 -1.66
CA VAL A 210 24.15 -4.52 -1.55
C VAL A 210 23.62 -5.26 -2.78
N ILE A 211 24.07 -4.91 -3.99
CA ILE A 211 23.52 -5.46 -5.25
C ILE A 211 24.18 -6.81 -5.61
N PRO A 212 25.49 -6.91 -5.89
CA PRO A 212 26.04 -8.16 -6.40
C PRO A 212 26.07 -9.27 -5.34
N GLY A 213 26.07 -10.53 -5.80
CA GLY A 213 26.33 -11.72 -4.99
C GLY A 213 25.21 -12.16 -4.04
N GLU A 214 25.42 -13.30 -3.37
CA GLU A 214 24.53 -13.84 -2.34
C GLU A 214 24.80 -13.19 -0.96
N PRO A 215 23.82 -13.14 -0.05
CA PRO A 215 22.42 -13.55 -0.24
C PRO A 215 21.65 -12.57 -1.14
N ARG A 216 20.61 -13.06 -1.83
CA ARG A 216 19.71 -12.23 -2.67
C ARG A 216 19.15 -10.99 -1.97
N LEU A 217 18.76 -11.13 -0.70
CA LEU A 217 18.29 -10.01 0.14
C LEU A 217 19.41 -9.49 1.03
N LYS A 218 19.65 -8.17 0.97
CA LYS A 218 20.63 -7.49 1.85
C LYS A 218 20.00 -6.27 2.48
N LEU A 219 20.24 -6.05 3.78
CA LEU A 219 19.75 -4.85 4.45
C LEU A 219 20.33 -3.61 3.74
N THR A 220 19.50 -2.65 3.36
CA THR A 220 19.93 -1.51 2.55
C THR A 220 19.80 -0.18 3.30
N PRO A 221 20.79 0.72 3.18
CA PRO A 221 20.70 2.08 3.76
C PRO A 221 19.96 3.07 2.85
N PHE A 222 19.57 2.67 1.64
CA PHE A 222 18.84 3.51 0.70
C PHE A 222 17.79 2.71 -0.06
N ALA A 223 16.85 3.42 -0.66
CA ALA A 223 15.92 2.90 -1.65
C ALA A 223 15.86 3.88 -2.82
N PHE A 224 15.32 3.42 -3.95
CA PHE A 224 14.98 4.30 -5.05
C PHE A 224 13.48 4.30 -5.23
N GLY A 225 12.88 5.50 -5.27
CA GLY A 225 11.45 5.69 -5.14
C GLY A 225 10.58 4.92 -6.13
N GLY A 226 11.05 4.78 -7.36
CA GLY A 226 10.35 4.01 -8.38
C GLY A 226 10.70 2.52 -8.44
N CYS A 227 11.35 1.98 -7.41
CA CYS A 227 11.36 0.54 -7.22
C CYS A 227 11.26 0.17 -5.74
N MET A 228 10.22 0.67 -5.07
CA MET A 228 9.94 0.36 -3.66
C MET A 228 8.70 -0.52 -3.51
N VAL A 229 8.85 -1.64 -2.83
CA VAL A 229 7.74 -2.53 -2.45
C VAL A 229 7.53 -2.42 -0.95
N MET A 230 6.30 -2.18 -0.55
CA MET A 230 5.95 -1.73 0.79
C MET A 230 4.89 -2.64 1.39
N HIS A 231 5.17 -3.22 2.55
CA HIS A 231 4.19 -4.00 3.27
C HIS A 231 3.20 -3.09 4.01
N ARG A 232 1.97 -3.57 4.20
CA ARG A 232 0.91 -2.83 4.88
C ARG A 232 1.24 -2.43 6.32
N SER A 233 2.06 -3.21 7.04
CA SER A 233 2.54 -2.82 8.39
C SER A 233 3.29 -1.49 8.35
N LEU A 234 4.13 -1.30 7.33
CA LEU A 234 5.01 -0.16 7.16
C LEU A 234 4.23 1.09 6.74
N PHE A 235 3.51 1.04 5.61
CA PHE A 235 2.85 2.24 5.08
C PHE A 235 1.64 2.72 5.90
N ARG A 236 1.10 1.87 6.80
CA ARG A 236 0.12 2.28 7.82
C ARG A 236 0.75 3.10 8.95
N SER A 237 2.05 2.98 9.16
CA SER A 237 2.74 3.46 10.36
C SER A 237 3.70 4.62 10.05
N VAL A 238 4.39 4.54 8.92
CA VAL A 238 5.47 5.46 8.54
C VAL A 238 5.07 6.21 7.27
N PRO A 239 4.77 7.51 7.35
CA PRO A 239 4.66 8.37 6.17
C PRO A 239 6.02 8.87 5.69
N PHE A 240 6.07 9.40 4.47
CA PHE A 240 7.14 10.27 4.00
C PHE A 240 7.10 11.61 4.75
N ASP A 241 8.27 12.19 5.03
CA ASP A 241 8.38 13.49 5.69
C ASP A 241 7.95 14.61 4.73
N PRO A 242 6.83 15.33 5.00
CA PRO A 242 6.32 16.35 4.09
C PRO A 242 7.25 17.56 3.92
N LEU A 243 8.26 17.72 4.79
CA LEU A 243 9.20 18.84 4.77
C LEU A 243 10.43 18.58 3.91
N ILE A 244 10.72 17.32 3.59
CA ILE A 244 11.81 17.03 2.66
C ILE A 244 11.35 17.36 1.23
N THR A 245 12.14 18.17 0.54
CA THR A 245 11.78 18.69 -0.78
C THR A 245 12.24 17.78 -1.92
N ARG A 246 13.26 16.95 -1.68
CA ARG A 246 13.85 16.00 -2.63
C ARG A 246 14.66 14.96 -1.86
N GLY A 247 14.68 13.71 -2.33
CA GLY A 247 15.41 12.62 -1.65
C GLY A 247 14.56 11.89 -0.61
N GLU A 248 13.25 12.05 -0.72
CA GLU A 248 12.23 11.49 0.13
C GLU A 248 12.32 9.97 0.29
N ASP A 249 12.85 9.24 -0.70
CA ASP A 249 12.98 7.78 -0.65
C ASP A 249 14.06 7.35 0.36
N ILE A 250 15.17 8.09 0.41
CA ILE A 250 16.26 7.85 1.36
C ILE A 250 15.80 8.23 2.76
N ASP A 251 15.19 9.41 2.89
CA ASP A 251 14.59 9.85 4.15
C ASP A 251 13.52 8.87 4.65
N TYR A 252 12.76 8.25 3.73
CA TYR A 252 11.79 7.22 4.09
C TYR A 252 12.45 5.98 4.70
N VAL A 253 13.59 5.52 4.17
CA VAL A 253 14.36 4.41 4.77
C VAL A 253 14.87 4.80 6.16
N ILE A 254 15.33 6.04 6.35
CA ILE A 254 15.72 6.57 7.66
C ILE A 254 14.53 6.51 8.62
N ASN A 255 13.39 7.07 8.22
CA ASN A 255 12.16 7.09 9.00
C ASN A 255 11.68 5.67 9.35
N ALA A 256 11.70 4.73 8.40
CA ALA A 256 11.32 3.34 8.60
C ALA A 256 12.17 2.67 9.69
N ARG A 257 13.49 2.83 9.62
CA ARG A 257 14.43 2.31 10.62
C ARG A 257 14.24 2.94 12.00
N MET A 258 13.94 4.23 12.08
CA MET A 258 13.62 4.89 13.36
C MET A 258 12.41 4.24 14.04
N PHE A 259 11.43 3.74 13.27
CA PHE A 259 10.27 3.02 13.77
C PHE A 259 10.48 1.49 13.90
N GLY A 260 11.70 1.00 13.70
CA GLY A 260 12.04 -0.43 13.82
C GLY A 260 11.64 -1.30 12.64
N PHE A 261 11.26 -0.70 11.51
CA PHE A 261 10.97 -1.43 10.27
C PHE A 261 12.24 -1.61 9.43
N ASN A 262 12.35 -2.75 8.77
CA ASN A 262 13.54 -3.09 7.99
C ASN A 262 13.28 -2.99 6.49
N PHE A 263 14.24 -2.38 5.79
CA PHE A 263 14.26 -2.28 4.32
C PHE A 263 15.40 -3.14 3.77
N PHE A 264 15.07 -4.04 2.86
CA PHE A 264 16.04 -4.90 2.18
C PHE A 264 16.12 -4.52 0.71
N LEU A 265 17.29 -4.66 0.10
CA LEU A 265 17.43 -4.64 -1.35
C LEU A 265 17.38 -6.08 -1.86
N ASP A 266 16.56 -6.30 -2.89
CA ASP A 266 16.50 -7.55 -3.65
C ASP A 266 17.31 -7.39 -4.94
N ASN A 267 18.41 -8.14 -5.06
CA ASN A 267 19.29 -8.02 -6.22
C ASN A 267 18.80 -8.69 -7.50
N GLU A 268 17.61 -9.30 -7.48
CA GLU A 268 16.91 -9.76 -8.67
C GLU A 268 15.72 -8.86 -9.04
N LEU A 269 15.38 -7.87 -8.22
CA LEU A 269 14.29 -6.92 -8.46
C LEU A 269 14.86 -5.62 -9.05
N TYR A 270 14.54 -5.33 -10.30
CA TYR A 270 15.02 -4.13 -10.98
C TYR A 270 14.01 -3.60 -11.99
N VAL A 271 14.21 -2.35 -12.39
CA VAL A 271 13.51 -1.68 -13.49
C VAL A 271 14.50 -0.96 -14.41
N GLN A 272 14.12 -0.78 -15.67
CA GLN A 272 14.89 0.03 -16.61
C GLN A 272 14.58 1.51 -16.37
N HIS A 273 15.57 2.28 -15.93
CA HIS A 273 15.39 3.71 -15.69
C HIS A 273 15.73 4.51 -16.96
N ARG A 274 14.78 5.28 -17.48
CA ARG A 274 14.92 6.04 -18.75
C ARG A 274 14.53 7.50 -18.60
N PRO A 275 15.12 8.27 -17.67
CA PRO A 275 14.71 9.63 -17.39
C PRO A 275 14.87 10.55 -18.61
N PRO A 276 14.10 11.63 -18.71
CA PRO A 276 14.30 12.64 -19.72
C PRO A 276 15.66 13.34 -19.54
N PRO A 277 16.19 14.02 -20.59
CA PRO A 277 17.46 14.71 -20.51
C PRO A 277 17.48 15.79 -19.41
N LYS A 278 18.53 15.80 -18.59
CA LYS A 278 18.71 16.79 -17.53
C LYS A 278 19.19 18.12 -18.12
N ALA A 279 18.45 19.20 -17.91
CA ALA A 279 18.80 20.55 -18.39
C ALA A 279 19.41 21.47 -17.33
N HIS A 280 19.50 21.04 -16.06
CA HIS A 280 19.90 21.91 -14.95
C HIS A 280 21.42 22.04 -14.79
N PRO A 281 21.93 23.26 -14.49
CA PRO A 281 23.31 23.46 -14.08
C PRO A 281 23.70 22.62 -12.87
N THR A 282 24.98 22.25 -12.78
CA THR A 282 25.49 21.42 -11.67
C THR A 282 25.32 22.08 -10.31
N TRP A 283 25.44 23.41 -10.21
CA TRP A 283 25.26 24.11 -8.92
C TRP A 283 23.84 24.01 -8.39
N GLN A 284 22.84 23.87 -9.27
CA GLN A 284 21.44 23.78 -8.89
C GLN A 284 21.15 22.40 -8.29
N ARG A 285 21.61 21.33 -8.94
CA ARG A 285 21.54 19.97 -8.39
C ARG A 285 22.28 19.87 -7.06
N PHE A 286 23.46 20.49 -6.97
CA PHE A 286 24.22 20.51 -5.74
C PHE A 286 23.53 21.31 -4.62
N ARG A 287 22.81 22.38 -4.96
CA ARG A 287 21.97 23.12 -4.00
C ARG A 287 20.90 22.22 -3.40
N GLU A 288 20.19 21.44 -4.21
CA GLU A 288 19.15 20.53 -3.71
C GLU A 288 19.74 19.44 -2.80
N ASP A 289 20.90 18.89 -3.18
CA ASP A 289 21.68 17.98 -2.34
C ASP A 289 22.01 18.59 -0.96
N ILE A 290 22.47 19.85 -0.93
CA ILE A 290 22.75 20.57 0.31
C ILE A 290 21.51 20.65 1.20
N PHE A 291 20.36 21.03 0.63
CA PHE A 291 19.12 21.20 1.39
C PHE A 291 18.64 19.86 1.98
N ARG A 292 18.62 18.79 1.18
CA ARG A 292 18.14 17.49 1.68
C ARG A 292 19.08 16.87 2.73
N LEU A 293 20.39 16.90 2.51
CA LEU A 293 21.35 16.29 3.43
C LEU A 293 21.46 17.04 4.76
N LEU A 294 21.34 18.38 4.73
CA LEU A 294 21.28 19.16 5.97
C LEU A 294 19.99 18.90 6.75
N HIS A 295 18.87 18.68 6.07
CA HIS A 295 17.60 18.30 6.71
C HIS A 295 17.68 16.90 7.34
N GLU A 296 18.15 15.90 6.59
CA GLU A 296 18.33 14.52 7.06
C GLU A 296 19.31 14.46 8.24
N ARG A 297 20.47 15.13 8.16
CA ARG A 297 21.43 15.22 9.27
C ARG A 297 20.82 15.90 10.49
N ALA A 298 20.08 17.00 10.31
CA ALA A 298 19.41 17.69 11.41
C ALA A 298 18.33 16.81 12.05
N LYS A 299 17.64 15.97 11.27
CA LYS A 299 16.69 14.97 11.78
C LYS A 299 17.39 13.92 12.63
N ILE A 300 18.49 13.34 12.14
CA ILE A 300 19.28 12.34 12.87
C ILE A 300 19.83 12.93 14.17
N ASN A 301 20.50 14.09 14.11
CA ASN A 301 21.09 14.72 15.28
C ASN A 301 20.04 15.26 16.27
N GLY A 302 18.82 15.54 15.80
CA GLY A 302 17.71 16.06 16.58
C GLY A 302 16.86 15.00 17.28
N GLN A 303 17.19 13.71 17.15
CA GLN A 303 16.41 12.62 17.75
C GLN A 303 16.34 12.75 19.29
N THR A 304 15.16 12.48 19.83
CA THR A 304 14.93 12.34 21.28
C THR A 304 14.45 10.91 21.56
N PRO A 305 14.75 10.31 22.74
CA PRO A 305 14.27 8.98 23.06
C PRO A 305 12.74 8.90 23.03
N GLN A 306 12.20 7.99 22.22
CA GLN A 306 10.76 7.72 22.11
C GLN A 306 10.47 6.24 22.38
N VAL A 307 9.25 5.94 22.85
CA VAL A 307 8.82 4.56 23.09
C VAL A 307 8.70 3.82 21.75
N ASN A 308 9.28 2.63 21.66
CA ASN A 308 9.28 1.77 20.47
C ASN A 308 9.92 2.42 19.23
N MET A 309 10.92 3.27 19.43
CA MET A 309 11.76 3.81 18.34
C MET A 309 13.23 3.54 18.61
N THR A 310 13.99 3.42 17.53
CA THR A 310 15.43 3.24 17.54
C THR A 310 16.10 4.58 17.27
N ILE A 311 17.10 4.94 18.09
CA ILE A 311 17.98 6.07 17.79
C ILE A 311 19.00 5.60 16.76
N LEU A 312 19.11 6.33 15.66
CA LEU A 312 20.01 6.04 14.56
C LEU A 312 21.20 7.00 14.53
N ASP A 313 22.32 6.54 14.01
CA ASP A 313 23.52 7.32 13.75
C ASP A 313 23.80 7.39 12.23
N PRO A 314 24.54 8.41 11.73
CA PRO A 314 24.95 8.49 10.32
C PRO A 314 25.59 7.21 9.78
N GLU A 315 26.37 6.52 10.62
CA GLU A 315 27.09 5.28 10.30
C GLU A 315 26.14 4.11 9.96
N ASP A 316 24.91 4.12 10.45
CA ASP A 316 23.89 3.12 10.07
C ASP A 316 23.56 3.17 8.56
N PHE A 317 23.91 4.28 7.91
CA PHE A 317 23.64 4.56 6.51
C PHE A 317 24.90 4.59 5.64
N ASP A 318 26.05 4.17 6.16
CA ASP A 318 27.27 4.09 5.37
C ASP A 318 27.19 3.00 4.28
N PRO A 319 27.89 3.19 3.15
CA PRO A 319 28.69 4.38 2.81
C PRO A 319 27.85 5.52 2.23
N TYR A 320 26.63 5.26 1.75
CA TYR A 320 25.70 6.26 1.20
C TYR A 320 24.27 6.01 1.72
N PRO A 321 23.56 7.03 2.23
CA PRO A 321 23.97 8.44 2.36
C PRO A 321 24.92 8.77 3.54
N GLY A 322 25.27 7.80 4.39
CA GLY A 322 25.91 8.01 5.71
C GLY A 322 27.11 8.96 5.71
N GLU A 323 28.02 8.86 4.73
CA GLU A 323 29.19 9.74 4.61
C GLU A 323 28.83 11.23 4.45
N PHE A 324 27.63 11.51 3.97
CA PHE A 324 27.09 12.86 3.80
C PHE A 324 26.17 13.30 4.94
N LEU A 325 26.00 12.49 5.98
CA LEU A 325 25.20 12.81 7.16
C LEU A 325 26.07 13.12 8.39
N LYS A 326 27.40 13.04 8.26
CA LYS A 326 28.37 13.30 9.32
C LYS A 326 28.67 14.79 9.51
N ASP A 327 29.39 15.13 10.58
CA ASP A 327 29.81 16.51 10.90
C ASP A 327 30.74 17.13 9.83
N THR A 328 31.38 16.31 9.00
CA THR A 328 32.23 16.76 7.88
C THR A 328 31.43 17.37 6.74
N LEU A 329 30.10 17.23 6.70
CA LEU A 329 29.25 17.72 5.61
C LEU A 329 29.43 19.22 5.36
N ASP A 330 29.52 20.06 6.39
CA ASP A 330 29.68 21.52 6.22
C ASP A 330 30.98 21.90 5.47
N ASP A 331 32.06 21.18 5.78
CA ASP A 331 33.36 21.36 5.12
C ASP A 331 33.33 20.86 3.67
N LYS A 332 32.68 19.70 3.42
CA LYS A 332 32.43 19.20 2.06
C LYS A 332 31.63 20.22 1.24
N ILE A 333 30.56 20.79 1.80
CA ILE A 333 29.73 21.81 1.13
C ILE A 333 30.56 23.04 0.77
N LEU A 334 31.34 23.57 1.71
CA LEU A 334 32.16 24.75 1.51
C LEU A 334 33.20 24.52 0.39
N LYS A 335 34.03 23.48 0.54
CA LYS A 335 35.13 23.19 -0.40
C LYS A 335 34.62 22.91 -1.81
N THR A 336 33.55 22.15 -1.93
CA THR A 336 32.94 21.81 -3.23
C THR A 336 32.40 23.06 -3.93
N ASN A 337 31.69 23.95 -3.23
CA ASN A 337 31.23 25.19 -3.84
C ASN A 337 32.39 26.11 -4.26
N LEU A 338 33.48 26.16 -3.49
CA LEU A 338 34.65 26.94 -3.89
C LEU A 338 35.30 26.42 -5.17
N ILE A 339 35.50 25.10 -5.30
CA ILE A 339 36.08 24.51 -6.51
C ILE A 339 35.12 24.67 -7.70
N LEU A 340 33.83 24.39 -7.51
CA LEU A 340 32.83 24.53 -8.56
C LEU A 340 32.71 26.00 -9.02
N ALA A 341 32.81 26.96 -8.11
CA ALA A 341 32.80 28.38 -8.45
C ALA A 341 34.05 28.80 -9.24
N LEU A 342 35.23 28.27 -8.88
CA LEU A 342 36.48 28.49 -9.61
C LEU A 342 36.43 27.87 -11.01
N ASP A 343 35.88 26.67 -11.15
CA ASP A 343 35.69 25.99 -12.43
C ASP A 343 34.75 26.80 -13.34
N TYR A 344 33.60 27.25 -12.84
CA TYR A 344 32.72 28.13 -13.61
C TYR A 344 33.40 29.45 -13.98
N LEU A 345 34.16 30.05 -13.06
CA LEU A 345 34.85 31.30 -13.32
C LEU A 345 35.94 31.14 -14.39
N ALA A 346 36.68 30.03 -14.37
CA ALA A 346 37.69 29.70 -15.37
C ALA A 346 37.10 29.47 -16.78
N ASN A 347 35.80 29.14 -16.85
CA ASN A 347 35.05 28.95 -18.08
C ASN A 347 34.13 30.13 -18.42
N ASP A 348 34.40 31.33 -17.88
CA ASP A 348 33.64 32.57 -18.09
C ASP A 348 32.13 32.50 -17.73
N ARG A 349 31.73 31.55 -16.88
CA ARG A 349 30.35 31.34 -16.42
C ARG A 349 30.05 32.13 -15.14
N VAL A 350 30.09 33.46 -15.25
CA VAL A 350 30.00 34.39 -14.11
C VAL A 350 28.71 34.23 -13.27
N GLU A 351 27.55 34.03 -13.89
CA GLU A 351 26.29 33.86 -13.15
C GLU A 351 26.25 32.53 -12.38
N ASP A 352 26.77 31.46 -12.96
CA ASP A 352 26.89 30.17 -12.28
C ASP A 352 27.89 30.22 -11.11
N THR A 353 28.98 30.97 -11.26
CA THR A 353 29.91 31.27 -10.16
C THR A 353 29.17 31.96 -9.01
N LYS A 354 28.37 33.00 -9.29
CA LYS A 354 27.60 33.72 -8.26
C LYS A 354 26.61 32.80 -7.55
N GLU A 355 25.85 32.00 -8.30
CA GLU A 355 24.86 31.07 -7.73
C GLU A 355 25.53 29.93 -6.95
N THR A 356 26.72 29.49 -7.37
CA THR A 356 27.52 28.50 -6.61
C THR A 356 28.03 29.10 -5.30
N ILE A 357 28.55 30.32 -5.29
CA ILE A 357 28.95 31.00 -4.05
C ILE A 357 27.73 31.23 -3.14
N ARG A 358 26.58 31.56 -3.72
CA ARG A 358 25.31 31.72 -2.99
C ARG A 358 24.90 30.45 -2.25
N ASN A 359 25.22 29.26 -2.77
CA ASN A 359 24.96 28.00 -2.06
C ASN A 359 25.62 27.96 -0.67
N ILE A 360 26.82 28.53 -0.51
CA ILE A 360 27.52 28.57 0.79
C ILE A 360 26.70 29.39 1.80
N TRP A 361 26.16 30.53 1.36
CA TRP A 361 25.29 31.35 2.21
C TRP A 361 23.97 30.63 2.51
N LEU A 362 23.35 30.00 1.50
CA LEU A 362 22.10 29.25 1.68
C LEU A 362 22.28 28.08 2.65
N ALA A 363 23.38 27.33 2.54
CA ALA A 363 23.71 26.21 3.42
C ALA A 363 23.74 26.62 4.90
N ARG A 364 24.20 27.84 5.19
CA ARG A 364 24.34 28.37 6.56
C ARG A 364 23.12 29.14 7.08
N THR A 365 22.10 29.37 6.24
CA THR A 365 20.99 30.26 6.61
C THR A 365 19.61 29.71 6.26
N LYS A 366 19.43 29.19 5.03
CA LYS A 366 18.14 28.75 4.51
C LYS A 366 17.97 27.24 4.53
N ALA A 367 19.04 26.49 4.34
CA ALA A 367 19.02 25.04 4.31
C ALA A 367 18.99 24.41 5.72
N ILE A 368 19.39 25.16 6.75
CA ILE A 368 19.27 24.71 8.15
C ILE A 368 17.79 24.80 8.54
N PRO A 369 17.16 23.68 8.94
CA PRO A 369 15.79 23.71 9.44
C PRO A 369 15.66 24.63 10.66
N LYS A 370 14.61 25.45 10.68
CA LYS A 370 14.36 26.38 11.80
C LYS A 370 13.93 25.64 13.06
N ASP A 371 13.12 24.62 12.87
CA ASP A 371 12.56 23.75 13.89
C ASP A 371 13.23 22.37 13.76
N ASN A 372 13.18 21.57 14.83
CA ASN A 372 13.77 20.22 14.83
C ASN A 372 12.99 19.31 13.86
N PRO A 373 13.60 18.82 12.76
CA PRO A 373 12.91 17.98 11.78
C PRO A 373 12.33 16.70 12.36
N PHE A 374 12.98 16.10 13.36
CA PHE A 374 12.51 14.89 14.02
C PHE A 374 11.17 15.13 14.73
N GLU A 375 11.08 16.19 15.53
CA GLU A 375 9.85 16.54 16.26
C GLU A 375 8.71 16.95 15.32
N MET A 376 9.03 17.67 14.24
CA MET A 376 8.06 18.00 13.19
C MET A 376 7.54 16.74 12.50
N TYR A 377 8.44 15.82 12.15
CA TYR A 377 8.08 14.55 11.55
C TYR A 377 7.22 13.69 12.47
N LEU A 378 7.54 13.58 13.77
CA LEU A 378 6.69 12.89 14.76
C LEU A 378 5.31 13.53 14.91
N THR A 379 5.22 14.85 14.77
CA THR A 379 3.93 15.55 14.77
C THR A 379 3.11 15.17 13.54
N PHE A 380 3.72 15.13 12.36
CA PHE A 380 3.06 14.67 11.15
C PHE A 380 2.67 13.18 11.25
N GLN A 381 3.55 12.31 11.75
CA GLN A 381 3.29 10.88 11.89
C GLN A 381 2.13 10.57 12.83
N ARG A 382 1.95 11.33 13.92
CA ARG A 382 0.77 11.23 14.79
C ARG A 382 -0.53 11.57 14.05
N ARG A 383 -0.50 12.59 13.20
CA ARG A 383 -1.65 12.99 12.35
C ARG A 383 -1.92 11.95 11.27
N TRP A 384 -0.89 11.39 10.65
CA TRP A 384 -1.00 10.25 9.72
C TRP A 384 -1.70 9.05 10.37
N ARG A 385 -1.30 8.67 11.59
CA ARG A 385 -1.98 7.60 12.34
C ARG A 385 -3.43 7.94 12.68
N ALA A 386 -3.73 9.19 12.98
CA ALA A 386 -5.10 9.64 13.25
C ALA A 386 -5.99 9.57 12.00
N LEU A 387 -5.47 10.01 10.85
CA LEU A 387 -6.12 9.87 9.55
C LEU A 387 -6.42 8.40 9.24
N ARG A 388 -5.42 7.53 9.38
CA ARG A 388 -5.59 6.09 9.15
C ARG A 388 -6.72 5.48 10.00
N LYS A 389 -6.76 5.80 11.29
CA LYS A 389 -7.78 5.27 12.22
C LYS A 389 -9.20 5.67 11.77
N LEU A 390 -9.37 6.93 11.37
CA LEU A 390 -10.64 7.45 10.86
C LEU A 390 -11.06 6.72 9.58
N THR A 391 -10.11 6.53 8.66
CA THR A 391 -10.35 5.83 7.40
C THR A 391 -10.62 4.33 7.58
N SER A 392 -10.12 3.67 8.62
CA SER A 392 -10.46 2.25 8.87
C SER A 392 -11.87 2.04 9.45
N ARG A 393 -12.51 3.09 10.00
CA ARG A 393 -13.78 2.98 10.74
C ARG A 393 -14.90 3.72 10.04
N ASP A 394 -14.79 5.04 9.99
CA ASP A 394 -15.94 5.91 9.69
C ASP A 394 -15.96 6.35 8.22
N LEU A 395 -14.78 6.53 7.61
CA LEU A 395 -14.66 7.10 6.26
C LEU A 395 -14.21 6.10 5.19
N ARG A 396 -14.16 4.79 5.51
CA ARG A 396 -13.66 3.78 4.57
C ARG A 396 -14.43 3.80 3.26
N GLU A 397 -15.75 3.61 3.35
CA GLU A 397 -16.63 3.55 2.17
C GLU A 397 -16.67 4.87 1.42
N VAL A 398 -16.62 5.99 2.15
CA VAL A 398 -16.58 7.33 1.53
C VAL A 398 -15.32 7.48 0.69
N PHE A 399 -14.14 7.21 1.26
CA PHE A 399 -12.87 7.37 0.54
C PHE A 399 -12.71 6.33 -0.57
N TYR A 400 -13.16 5.10 -0.34
CA TYR A 400 -13.20 4.07 -1.36
C TYR A 400 -14.06 4.52 -2.56
N SER A 401 -15.28 5.01 -2.30
CA SER A 401 -16.17 5.53 -3.34
C SER A 401 -15.60 6.73 -4.10
N ILE A 402 -14.72 7.53 -3.47
CA ILE A 402 -14.03 8.63 -4.14
C ILE A 402 -13.05 8.06 -5.17
N PHE A 403 -12.18 7.13 -4.77
CA PHE A 403 -11.20 6.55 -5.69
C PHE A 403 -11.84 5.71 -6.81
N GLN A 404 -12.97 5.03 -6.52
CA GLN A 404 -13.75 4.30 -7.51
C GLN A 404 -14.23 5.18 -8.68
N ARG A 405 -14.45 6.49 -8.47
CA ARG A 405 -14.80 7.42 -9.56
C ARG A 405 -13.69 7.57 -10.60
N GLY A 406 -12.45 7.29 -10.21
CA GLY A 406 -11.28 7.30 -11.08
C GLY A 406 -11.04 6.00 -11.84
N GLN A 407 -11.85 4.96 -11.63
CA GLN A 407 -11.66 3.68 -12.30
C GLN A 407 -11.84 3.82 -13.83
N ILE A 408 -10.91 3.24 -14.57
CA ILE A 408 -10.93 3.21 -16.03
C ILE A 408 -11.66 1.95 -16.48
N TYR A 409 -12.81 2.14 -17.12
CA TYR A 409 -13.56 1.07 -17.77
C TYR A 409 -13.27 1.08 -19.27
N TYR A 410 -12.84 -0.04 -19.83
CA TYR A 410 -12.71 -0.21 -21.28
C TYR A 410 -14.06 -0.58 -21.89
N GLU A 411 -14.35 -0.16 -23.12
CA GLU A 411 -15.68 -0.35 -23.74
C GLU A 411 -16.16 -1.82 -23.75
N GLU A 412 -15.25 -2.78 -23.89
CA GLU A 412 -15.56 -4.21 -23.86
C GLU A 412 -15.90 -4.70 -22.43
N GLU A 413 -15.16 -4.25 -21.42
CA GLU A 413 -15.47 -4.51 -20.01
C GLU A 413 -16.72 -3.78 -19.55
N ARG A 414 -16.96 -2.56 -20.05
CA ARG A 414 -18.17 -1.80 -19.80
C ARG A 414 -19.38 -2.48 -20.44
N GLN A 415 -19.26 -3.06 -21.63
CA GLN A 415 -20.32 -3.87 -22.23
C GLN A 415 -20.50 -5.19 -21.49
N LEU A 416 -19.43 -5.81 -21.00
CA LEU A 416 -19.50 -7.05 -20.21
C LEU A 416 -20.06 -6.78 -18.80
N GLU A 417 -19.73 -5.67 -18.17
CA GLU A 417 -20.26 -5.21 -16.89
C GLU A 417 -21.66 -4.64 -17.06
N GLU A 418 -21.99 -3.90 -18.11
CA GLU A 418 -23.37 -3.50 -18.40
C GLU A 418 -24.21 -4.71 -18.79
N ALA A 419 -23.64 -5.73 -19.45
CA ALA A 419 -24.32 -7.01 -19.69
C ALA A 419 -24.46 -7.83 -18.40
N ARG A 420 -23.41 -7.93 -17.57
CA ARG A 420 -23.44 -8.58 -16.25
C ARG A 420 -24.32 -7.81 -15.28
N ARG A 421 -24.38 -6.49 -15.38
CA ARG A 421 -25.21 -5.57 -14.58
C ARG A 421 -26.62 -5.55 -15.11
N ALA A 422 -26.88 -5.72 -16.40
CA ALA A 422 -28.22 -5.95 -16.94
C ALA A 422 -28.71 -7.36 -16.61
N GLU A 423 -27.82 -8.36 -16.62
CA GLU A 423 -28.08 -9.72 -16.16
C GLU A 423 -28.33 -9.74 -14.64
N PHE A 424 -27.49 -9.04 -13.87
CA PHE A 424 -27.62 -8.83 -12.42
C PHE A 424 -28.84 -7.99 -12.09
N GLU A 425 -29.13 -6.86 -12.74
CA GLU A 425 -30.35 -6.06 -12.55
C GLU A 425 -31.61 -6.83 -13.00
N SER A 426 -31.49 -7.79 -13.91
CA SER A 426 -32.57 -8.75 -14.20
C SER A 426 -32.72 -9.83 -13.11
N THR A 427 -31.68 -10.07 -12.31
CA THR A 427 -31.59 -11.09 -11.25
C THR A 427 -31.75 -10.50 -9.82
N THR A 428 -31.58 -9.19 -9.64
CA THR A 428 -31.73 -8.45 -8.36
C THR A 428 -33.17 -7.98 -8.21
N LYS A 429 -34.08 -8.96 -8.19
CA LYS A 429 -35.21 -8.93 -7.27
C LYS A 429 -34.99 -10.13 -6.37
N ALA A 430 -35.12 -9.96 -5.06
CA ALA A 430 -35.40 -11.10 -4.20
C ALA A 430 -36.54 -11.89 -4.88
N MET A 431 -36.21 -13.05 -5.43
CA MET A 431 -37.17 -13.93 -6.05
C MET A 431 -37.52 -14.97 -5.01
N ARG A 432 -38.81 -15.32 -4.92
CA ARG A 432 -39.19 -16.48 -4.11
C ARG A 432 -38.37 -17.67 -4.54
N ALA A 433 -37.81 -18.40 -3.58
CA ALA A 433 -37.05 -19.60 -3.87
C ALA A 433 -37.94 -20.55 -4.71
N SER A 434 -37.48 -20.92 -5.91
CA SER A 434 -38.23 -21.80 -6.81
C SER A 434 -38.25 -23.25 -6.29
N THR A 435 -37.20 -23.65 -5.55
CA THR A 435 -37.11 -24.92 -4.84
C THR A 435 -36.26 -24.77 -3.57
N LEU A 436 -36.56 -25.59 -2.56
CA LEU A 436 -35.71 -25.82 -1.38
C LEU A 436 -35.04 -27.21 -1.43
N GLU A 437 -35.29 -27.97 -2.50
CA GLU A 437 -34.72 -29.30 -2.72
C GLU A 437 -33.22 -29.20 -2.97
N GLY A 438 -32.44 -30.11 -2.37
CA GLY A 438 -30.98 -30.13 -2.47
C GLY A 438 -30.24 -29.36 -1.37
N VAL A 439 -30.94 -28.60 -0.52
CA VAL A 439 -30.35 -28.04 0.70
C VAL A 439 -30.40 -29.08 1.81
N PRO A 440 -29.25 -29.56 2.36
CA PRO A 440 -29.21 -30.65 3.34
C PRO A 440 -30.09 -30.41 4.57
N PHE A 441 -30.24 -29.16 4.98
CA PHE A 441 -31.06 -28.78 6.13
C PHE A 441 -32.55 -29.13 5.95
N PHE A 442 -33.10 -29.06 4.73
CA PHE A 442 -34.52 -29.32 4.45
C PHE A 442 -34.82 -30.77 4.04
N GLU A 443 -33.81 -31.61 3.85
CA GLU A 443 -34.00 -33.00 3.39
C GLU A 443 -34.87 -33.83 4.33
N GLY A 444 -35.86 -34.54 3.77
CA GLY A 444 -36.76 -35.41 4.53
C GLY A 444 -37.86 -34.69 5.31
N LEU A 445 -38.04 -33.37 5.12
CA LEU A 445 -39.27 -32.69 5.52
C LEU A 445 -40.42 -33.11 4.61
N ALA A 446 -41.64 -33.18 5.17
CA ALA A 446 -42.83 -33.46 4.39
C ALA A 446 -43.07 -32.35 3.33
N PRO A 447 -43.62 -32.68 2.14
CA PRO A 447 -43.83 -31.70 1.07
C PRO A 447 -44.62 -30.46 1.50
N GLU A 448 -45.57 -30.62 2.41
CA GLU A 448 -46.38 -29.52 2.94
C GLU A 448 -45.52 -28.51 3.72
N TYR A 449 -44.52 -28.99 4.47
CA TYR A 449 -43.59 -28.13 5.21
C TYR A 449 -42.57 -27.44 4.31
N ILE A 450 -42.12 -28.13 3.25
CA ILE A 450 -41.29 -27.51 2.21
C ILE A 450 -42.04 -26.35 1.57
N GLU A 451 -43.32 -26.51 1.26
CA GLU A 451 -44.14 -25.44 0.68
C GLU A 451 -44.29 -24.25 1.64
N MET A 452 -44.52 -24.51 2.92
CA MET A 452 -44.59 -23.46 3.95
C MET A 452 -43.28 -22.68 4.05
N LEU A 453 -42.14 -23.37 4.11
CA LEU A 453 -40.83 -22.73 4.17
C LEU A 453 -40.50 -21.97 2.89
N ARG A 454 -40.86 -22.51 1.72
CA ARG A 454 -40.69 -21.85 0.42
C ARG A 454 -41.42 -20.51 0.37
N SER A 455 -42.60 -20.43 0.99
CA SER A 455 -43.41 -19.20 1.00
C SER A 455 -42.73 -18.00 1.68
N VAL A 456 -41.75 -18.27 2.58
CA VAL A 456 -40.97 -17.28 3.33
C VAL A 456 -39.49 -17.26 2.95
N SER A 457 -39.09 -18.03 1.94
CA SER A 457 -37.70 -18.15 1.49
C SER A 457 -37.44 -17.31 0.24
N TRP A 458 -36.29 -16.66 0.21
CA TRP A 458 -35.83 -15.84 -0.91
C TRP A 458 -34.51 -16.37 -1.44
N ARG A 459 -34.23 -16.13 -2.73
CA ARG A 459 -32.93 -16.38 -3.32
C ARG A 459 -32.17 -15.06 -3.41
N GLU A 460 -30.96 -15.02 -2.88
CA GLU A 460 -30.07 -13.86 -2.88
C GLU A 460 -28.73 -14.25 -3.51
N PHE A 461 -28.08 -13.30 -4.18
CA PHE A 461 -26.81 -13.48 -4.86
C PHE A 461 -25.82 -12.43 -4.35
N PHE A 462 -24.60 -12.87 -4.08
CA PHE A 462 -23.51 -12.08 -3.54
C PHE A 462 -22.31 -12.15 -4.48
N SER A 463 -21.74 -11.01 -4.81
CA SER A 463 -20.48 -10.93 -5.55
C SER A 463 -19.31 -11.29 -4.65
N ARG A 464 -18.16 -11.66 -5.24
CA ARG A 464 -16.92 -11.82 -4.47
C ARG A 464 -16.65 -10.56 -3.64
N ASP A 465 -16.20 -10.76 -2.41
CA ASP A 465 -15.90 -9.74 -1.41
C ASP A 465 -17.12 -8.97 -0.86
N GLU A 466 -18.34 -9.35 -1.24
CA GLU A 466 -19.57 -8.81 -0.65
C GLU A 466 -19.85 -9.43 0.72
N ILE A 467 -20.33 -8.61 1.66
CA ILE A 467 -20.58 -9.02 3.05
C ILE A 467 -21.99 -9.59 3.17
N LEU A 468 -22.09 -10.84 3.63
CA LEU A 468 -23.37 -11.50 3.93
C LEU A 468 -23.82 -11.19 5.37
N LEU A 469 -22.88 -11.26 6.32
CA LEU A 469 -23.11 -11.02 7.74
C LEU A 469 -22.03 -10.07 8.26
N GLN A 470 -22.41 -9.05 9.02
CA GLN A 470 -21.44 -8.12 9.59
C GLN A 470 -21.40 -8.28 11.11
N LYS A 471 -20.19 -8.45 11.68
CA LYS A 471 -20.00 -8.53 13.13
C LYS A 471 -20.62 -7.32 13.83
N GLY A 472 -21.38 -7.57 14.89
CA GLY A 472 -22.05 -6.53 15.67
C GLY A 472 -23.40 -6.06 15.11
N GLU A 473 -23.78 -6.45 13.90
CA GLU A 473 -25.13 -6.22 13.39
C GLU A 473 -26.13 -7.25 13.94
N GLU A 474 -27.39 -6.84 14.05
CA GLU A 474 -28.46 -7.72 14.53
C GLU A 474 -28.81 -8.81 13.51
N ALA A 475 -29.02 -10.04 13.99
CA ALA A 475 -29.39 -11.16 13.15
C ALA A 475 -30.87 -11.10 12.74
N HIS A 476 -31.10 -10.78 11.46
CA HIS A 476 -32.43 -10.69 10.86
C HIS A 476 -32.77 -11.85 9.92
N LYS A 477 -31.77 -12.60 9.43
CA LYS A 477 -31.96 -13.67 8.43
C LYS A 477 -31.10 -14.90 8.73
N LEU A 478 -31.56 -16.06 8.28
CA LEU A 478 -30.73 -17.25 8.05
C LEU A 478 -30.30 -17.31 6.59
N TYR A 479 -29.12 -17.85 6.34
CA TYR A 479 -28.58 -18.03 4.99
C TYR A 479 -28.21 -19.50 4.79
N PHE A 480 -28.58 -20.06 3.65
CA PHE A 480 -28.24 -21.42 3.21
C PHE A 480 -27.49 -21.32 1.90
N ILE A 481 -26.22 -21.73 1.87
CA ILE A 481 -25.37 -21.62 0.67
C ILE A 481 -25.80 -22.69 -0.33
N THR A 482 -26.32 -22.28 -1.48
CA THR A 482 -26.73 -23.18 -2.56
C THR A 482 -25.68 -23.30 -3.65
N LYS A 483 -24.81 -22.31 -3.80
CA LYS A 483 -23.65 -22.34 -4.70
C LYS A 483 -22.62 -21.32 -4.25
N GLY A 484 -21.34 -21.62 -4.41
CA GLY A 484 -20.24 -20.72 -4.05
C GLY A 484 -19.65 -21.02 -2.67
N ALA A 485 -18.84 -20.08 -2.17
CA ALA A 485 -18.15 -20.19 -0.90
C ALA A 485 -17.99 -18.82 -0.21
N VAL A 486 -17.86 -18.86 1.11
CA VAL A 486 -17.73 -17.69 1.96
C VAL A 486 -16.61 -17.89 2.98
N ARG A 487 -15.98 -16.80 3.38
CA ARG A 487 -14.97 -16.75 4.45
C ARG A 487 -15.55 -16.10 5.70
N ILE A 488 -15.28 -16.72 6.86
CA ILE A 488 -15.68 -16.21 8.17
C ILE A 488 -14.47 -15.55 8.83
N MET A 489 -14.58 -14.26 9.10
CA MET A 489 -13.53 -13.43 9.69
C MET A 489 -13.87 -13.12 11.16
N LEU A 490 -12.96 -13.44 12.08
CA LEU A 490 -13.02 -12.98 13.47
C LEU A 490 -12.07 -11.81 13.68
N SER A 491 -12.55 -10.74 14.31
CA SER A 491 -11.67 -9.70 14.85
C SER A 491 -11.45 -9.91 16.35
N ASN A 492 -10.20 -9.86 16.79
CA ASN A 492 -9.81 -9.82 18.20
C ASN A 492 -9.96 -8.40 18.80
N ASP A 493 -9.73 -8.23 20.11
CA ASP A 493 -9.81 -6.91 20.79
C ASP A 493 -8.80 -5.87 20.26
N SER A 494 -7.84 -6.31 19.44
CA SER A 494 -6.88 -5.45 18.71
C SER A 494 -7.26 -5.18 17.24
N ASP A 495 -8.47 -5.55 16.81
CA ASP A 495 -8.99 -5.40 15.44
C ASP A 495 -8.10 -6.06 14.35
N GLU A 496 -7.30 -7.08 14.70
CA GLU A 496 -6.68 -7.96 13.70
C GLU A 496 -7.72 -8.96 13.22
N GLU A 497 -7.99 -8.95 11.92
CA GLU A 497 -8.91 -9.88 11.27
C GLU A 497 -8.17 -11.19 10.97
N MET A 498 -8.60 -12.25 11.63
CA MET A 498 -8.13 -13.61 11.36
C MET A 498 -9.22 -14.36 10.60
N GLU A 499 -8.86 -14.90 9.44
CA GLU A 499 -9.72 -15.84 8.73
C GLU A 499 -9.83 -17.14 9.54
N LEU A 500 -11.04 -17.45 10.00
CA LEU A 500 -11.28 -18.62 10.84
C LEU A 500 -11.43 -19.89 9.98
N ILE A 501 -12.26 -19.80 8.95
CA ILE A 501 -12.66 -20.92 8.11
C ILE A 501 -13.36 -20.43 6.82
N GLU A 502 -13.18 -21.19 5.74
CA GLU A 502 -13.97 -21.09 4.52
C GLU A 502 -15.09 -22.15 4.54
N VAL A 503 -16.29 -21.74 4.13
CA VAL A 503 -17.52 -22.52 4.21
C VAL A 503 -18.19 -22.51 2.84
N GLY A 504 -18.61 -23.67 2.34
CA GLY A 504 -19.12 -23.83 0.97
C GLY A 504 -20.57 -24.30 0.89
N GLU A 505 -20.95 -24.81 -0.28
CA GLU A 505 -22.29 -25.32 -0.59
C GLU A 505 -22.85 -26.30 0.48
N GLY A 506 -24.14 -26.15 0.78
CA GLY A 506 -24.88 -26.96 1.75
C GLY A 506 -24.83 -26.44 3.19
N GLU A 507 -24.01 -25.43 3.45
CA GLU A 507 -23.81 -24.88 4.78
C GLU A 507 -24.81 -23.77 5.13
N MET A 508 -25.11 -23.67 6.42
CA MET A 508 -26.01 -22.66 6.99
C MET A 508 -25.24 -21.65 7.81
N LEU A 509 -25.58 -20.37 7.69
CA LEU A 509 -24.98 -19.24 8.41
C LEU A 509 -26.04 -18.42 9.16
N GLY A 510 -25.60 -17.73 10.21
CA GLY A 510 -26.44 -16.83 11.03
C GLY A 510 -27.27 -17.55 12.09
N GLU A 511 -27.13 -18.86 12.20
CA GLU A 511 -27.94 -19.74 13.05
C GLU A 511 -27.73 -19.46 14.53
N VAL A 512 -26.48 -19.24 14.97
CA VAL A 512 -26.20 -18.96 16.39
C VAL A 512 -26.89 -17.68 16.81
N SER A 513 -26.58 -16.58 16.11
CA SER A 513 -27.13 -15.25 16.39
C SER A 513 -28.66 -15.20 16.32
N MET A 514 -29.27 -15.97 15.40
CA MET A 514 -30.72 -16.14 15.34
C MET A 514 -31.27 -16.83 16.60
N VAL A 515 -30.68 -17.95 17.04
CA VAL A 515 -31.17 -18.76 18.16
C VAL A 515 -31.02 -18.04 19.49
N ILE A 516 -29.88 -17.41 19.74
CA ILE A 516 -29.61 -16.73 21.03
C ILE A 516 -30.07 -15.27 21.06
N ASN A 517 -30.64 -14.76 19.96
CA ASN A 517 -31.04 -13.37 19.81
C ASN A 517 -29.91 -12.39 20.14
N ALA A 518 -28.74 -12.59 19.54
CA ALA A 518 -27.57 -11.74 19.73
C ALA A 518 -27.07 -11.20 18.39
N PRO A 519 -26.29 -10.11 18.39
CA PRO A 519 -25.57 -9.67 17.19
C PRO A 519 -24.66 -10.75 16.60
N HIS A 520 -24.28 -10.61 15.33
CA HIS A 520 -23.31 -11.50 14.71
C HIS A 520 -21.96 -11.43 15.41
N SER A 521 -21.38 -12.60 15.71
CA SER A 521 -20.09 -12.73 16.39
C SER A 521 -18.90 -12.60 15.43
N ALA A 522 -19.14 -12.70 14.12
CA ALA A 522 -18.15 -12.70 13.06
C ALA A 522 -18.69 -11.98 11.82
N THR A 523 -17.78 -11.49 10.99
CA THR A 523 -18.12 -11.01 9.64
C THR A 523 -17.99 -12.17 8.66
N VAL A 524 -18.93 -12.31 7.74
CA VAL A 524 -18.93 -13.33 6.69
C VAL A 524 -18.99 -12.64 5.34
N THR A 525 -18.06 -13.01 4.46
CA THR A 525 -17.87 -12.37 3.15
C THR A 525 -17.77 -13.45 2.08
N ALA A 526 -18.36 -13.23 0.92
CA ALA A 526 -18.25 -14.14 -0.21
C ALA A 526 -16.78 -14.25 -0.69
N SER A 527 -16.22 -15.46 -0.76
CA SER A 527 -14.88 -15.71 -1.33
C SER A 527 -14.95 -15.85 -2.86
N GLU A 528 -16.13 -16.20 -3.39
CA GLU A 528 -16.46 -16.24 -4.81
C GLU A 528 -17.93 -15.83 -5.04
N PRO A 529 -18.38 -15.61 -6.30
CA PRO A 529 -19.80 -15.37 -6.56
C PRO A 529 -20.68 -16.45 -5.92
N THR A 530 -21.47 -16.04 -4.94
CA THR A 530 -22.17 -16.93 -4.01
C THR A 530 -23.67 -16.74 -4.14
N GLU A 531 -24.38 -17.85 -4.20
CA GLU A 531 -25.82 -17.91 -4.19
C GLU A 531 -26.29 -18.53 -2.88
N VAL A 532 -27.31 -17.91 -2.29
CA VAL A 532 -27.90 -18.38 -1.04
C VAL A 532 -29.42 -18.36 -1.09
N ILE A 533 -30.03 -19.21 -0.28
CA ILE A 533 -31.42 -19.08 0.14
C ILE A 533 -31.45 -18.36 1.48
N THR A 534 -32.27 -17.33 1.61
CA THR A 534 -32.47 -16.60 2.86
C THR A 534 -33.87 -16.81 3.43
N ILE A 535 -33.95 -16.87 4.75
CA ILE A 535 -35.22 -16.89 5.47
C ILE A 535 -35.19 -15.81 6.54
N ASP A 536 -36.19 -14.93 6.51
CA ASP A 536 -36.35 -13.87 7.49
C ASP A 536 -36.73 -14.45 8.85
N ARG A 537 -36.05 -14.01 9.90
CA ARG A 537 -36.20 -14.56 11.25
C ARG A 537 -37.64 -14.44 11.75
N LYS A 538 -38.27 -13.28 11.57
CA LYS A 538 -39.66 -13.06 12.02
C LYS A 538 -40.62 -14.03 11.34
N ALA A 539 -40.48 -14.18 10.03
CA ALA A 539 -41.32 -15.07 9.23
C ALA A 539 -41.13 -16.55 9.62
N LEU A 540 -39.88 -16.98 9.87
CA LEU A 540 -39.59 -18.34 10.31
C LEU A 540 -40.23 -18.64 11.68
N PHE A 541 -40.06 -17.73 12.65
CA PHE A 541 -40.62 -17.91 13.99
C PHE A 541 -42.15 -17.85 14.00
N GLU A 542 -42.76 -17.04 13.13
CA GLU A 542 -44.22 -17.04 12.92
C GLU A 542 -44.70 -18.38 12.36
N LEU A 543 -44.02 -18.94 11.36
CA LEU A 543 -44.33 -20.28 10.84
C LEU A 543 -44.21 -21.36 11.92
N MET A 544 -43.13 -21.33 12.70
CA MET A 544 -42.91 -22.28 13.80
C MET A 544 -43.97 -22.15 14.90
N SER A 545 -44.46 -20.94 15.17
CA SER A 545 -45.53 -20.71 16.15
C SER A 545 -46.87 -21.26 15.65
N ASN A 546 -47.11 -21.22 14.33
CA ASN A 546 -48.34 -21.69 13.70
C ASN A 546 -48.34 -23.20 13.40
N SER A 547 -47.17 -23.85 13.37
CA SER A 547 -47.05 -25.31 13.21
C SER A 547 -46.02 -25.88 14.19
N PRO A 548 -46.46 -26.36 15.36
CA PRO A 548 -45.58 -26.96 16.37
C PRO A 548 -44.80 -28.18 15.86
N GLU A 549 -45.40 -28.97 14.96
CA GLU A 549 -44.75 -30.13 14.35
C GLU A 549 -43.57 -29.71 13.47
N LEU A 550 -43.76 -28.69 12.62
CA LEU A 550 -42.67 -28.10 11.84
C LEU A 550 -41.58 -27.53 12.74
N ALA A 551 -41.98 -26.80 13.80
CA ALA A 551 -41.05 -26.23 14.75
C ALA A 551 -40.16 -27.30 15.40
N SER A 552 -40.74 -28.43 15.83
CA SER A 552 -39.99 -29.53 16.43
C SER A 552 -38.94 -30.12 15.49
N GLN A 553 -39.26 -30.27 14.20
CA GLN A 553 -38.34 -30.79 13.20
C GLN A 553 -37.22 -29.81 12.89
N LEU A 554 -37.54 -28.51 12.77
CA LEU A 554 -36.53 -27.46 12.55
C LEU A 554 -35.60 -27.32 13.76
N TRP A 555 -36.13 -27.36 14.97
CA TRP A 555 -35.31 -27.33 16.19
C TRP A 555 -34.37 -28.54 16.29
N TYR A 556 -34.87 -29.73 15.98
CA TYR A 556 -34.03 -30.93 15.95
C TYR A 556 -32.86 -30.78 14.96
N ARG A 557 -33.13 -30.25 13.76
CA ARG A 557 -32.12 -30.04 12.71
C ARG A 557 -31.11 -28.96 13.09
N LEU A 558 -31.57 -27.84 13.65
CA LEU A 558 -30.68 -26.78 14.16
C LEU A 558 -29.77 -27.31 15.27
N ALA A 559 -30.33 -28.05 16.23
CA ALA A 559 -29.57 -28.65 17.32
C ALA A 559 -28.53 -29.66 16.80
N HIS A 560 -28.89 -30.46 15.81
CA HIS A 560 -27.98 -31.42 15.17
C HIS A 560 -26.83 -30.72 14.42
N SER A 561 -27.15 -29.69 13.63
CA SER A 561 -26.15 -28.88 12.92
C SER A 561 -25.16 -28.21 13.87
N LEU A 562 -25.66 -27.50 14.89
CA LEU A 562 -24.84 -26.86 15.92
C LEU A 562 -23.97 -27.87 16.70
N SER A 563 -24.52 -29.05 17.02
CA SER A 563 -23.77 -30.10 17.71
C SER A 563 -22.62 -30.63 16.86
N ASN A 564 -22.82 -30.81 15.55
CA ASN A 564 -21.76 -31.23 14.63
C ASN A 564 -20.67 -30.17 14.50
N ARG A 565 -21.05 -28.89 14.34
CA ARG A 565 -20.10 -27.76 14.31
C ARG A 565 -19.27 -27.69 15.59
N LEU A 566 -19.92 -27.83 16.76
CA LEU A 566 -19.22 -27.82 18.06
C LEU A 566 -18.22 -28.98 18.17
N ARG A 567 -18.59 -30.19 17.73
CA ARG A 567 -17.67 -31.33 17.69
C ARG A 567 -16.46 -31.05 16.80
N HIS A 568 -16.68 -30.52 15.59
CA HIS A 568 -15.59 -30.19 14.66
C HIS A 568 -14.68 -29.10 15.25
N SER A 569 -15.25 -28.06 15.86
CA SER A 569 -14.50 -26.99 16.54
C SER A 569 -13.67 -27.52 17.70
N ASN A 570 -14.23 -28.43 18.52
CA ASN A 570 -13.51 -29.04 19.64
C ASN A 570 -12.35 -29.92 19.16
N VAL A 571 -12.53 -30.69 18.09
CA VAL A 571 -11.44 -31.50 17.50
C VAL A 571 -10.32 -30.60 16.99
N ARG A 572 -10.65 -29.49 16.31
CA ARG A 572 -9.66 -28.51 15.81
C ARG A 572 -8.91 -27.79 16.94
N TYR A 573 -9.62 -27.43 18.00
CA TYR A 573 -9.01 -26.84 19.20
C TYR A 573 -8.04 -27.83 19.87
N MET A 574 -8.46 -29.10 20.03
CA MET A 574 -7.61 -30.13 20.61
C MET A 574 -6.36 -30.45 19.76
N SER A 575 -6.44 -30.38 18.43
CA SER A 575 -5.26 -30.56 17.58
C SER A 575 -4.29 -29.38 17.72
N GLN A 576 -4.78 -28.13 17.70
CA GLN A 576 -3.93 -26.95 17.88
C GLN A 576 -3.26 -26.89 19.25
N VAL A 577 -3.99 -27.28 20.31
CA VAL A 577 -3.43 -27.39 21.66
C VAL A 577 -2.36 -28.47 21.72
N ARG A 578 -2.59 -29.63 21.08
CA ARG A 578 -1.60 -30.69 21.00
C ARG A 578 -0.34 -30.26 20.24
N ASP A 579 -0.49 -29.60 19.09
CA ASP A 579 0.63 -29.09 18.31
C ASP A 579 1.44 -28.04 19.11
N ALA A 580 0.76 -27.19 19.89
CA ALA A 580 1.41 -26.22 20.77
C ALA A 580 2.16 -26.90 21.93
N TYR A 581 1.62 -27.98 22.50
CA TYR A 581 2.31 -28.78 23.52
C TYR A 581 3.50 -29.54 22.95
N ASP A 582 3.38 -30.14 21.76
CA ASP A 582 4.47 -30.87 21.10
C ASP A 582 5.63 -29.92 20.72
N VAL A 583 5.31 -28.67 20.30
CA VAL A 583 6.31 -27.61 20.08
C VAL A 583 6.98 -27.20 21.39
N ALA A 584 6.22 -27.00 22.47
CA ALA A 584 6.77 -26.62 23.78
C ALA A 584 7.64 -27.73 24.39
N ASP A 585 7.27 -29.00 24.23
CA ASP A 585 8.04 -30.15 24.71
C ASP A 585 9.33 -30.33 23.90
N SER A 586 9.30 -30.05 22.58
CA SER A 586 10.51 -30.00 21.75
C SER A 586 11.48 -28.87 22.14
N MET A 587 10.95 -27.75 22.64
CA MET A 587 11.76 -26.60 23.09
C MET A 587 12.34 -26.80 24.49
N LEU A 588 11.67 -27.57 25.36
CA LEU A 588 12.15 -27.89 26.71
C LEU A 588 13.03 -29.15 26.76
N GLY A 589 12.99 -30.00 25.73
CA GLY A 589 13.73 -31.27 25.65
C GLY A 589 15.23 -31.18 25.32
N THR A 590 15.80 -30.00 25.06
CA THR A 590 17.24 -29.83 24.82
C THR A 590 17.87 -28.89 25.85
N GLY A 591 18.19 -29.42 27.03
CA GLY A 591 19.09 -28.76 27.96
C GLY A 591 18.78 -29.02 29.42
N ILE A 592 19.74 -29.66 30.09
CA ILE A 592 19.88 -29.79 31.55
C ILE A 592 19.17 -31.03 32.15
N LEU A 593 19.79 -32.19 31.97
CA LEU A 593 20.17 -33.08 33.08
C LEU A 593 21.49 -33.77 32.69
N GLY A 594 22.61 -33.08 32.94
CA GLY A 594 23.91 -33.73 33.03
C GLY A 594 24.00 -34.39 34.39
N GLU A 595 23.84 -35.71 34.41
CA GLU A 595 24.12 -36.53 35.59
C GLU A 595 25.60 -36.38 35.98
N SER A 596 25.82 -35.95 37.21
CA SER A 596 27.02 -36.23 37.97
C SER A 596 27.19 -37.75 38.11
N SER A 597 28.29 -38.30 37.60
CA SER A 597 28.89 -39.48 38.20
C SER A 597 30.41 -39.35 38.17
N GLU A 598 30.96 -39.47 39.38
CA GLU A 598 32.36 -39.68 39.69
C GLU A 598 32.83 -41.02 39.11
N ASP A 599 34.07 -41.07 38.62
CA ASP A 599 35.15 -41.98 39.05
C ASP A 599 36.14 -42.33 37.92
N GLU A 600 37.42 -42.24 38.32
CA GLU A 600 38.71 -42.63 37.68
C GLU A 600 39.34 -41.74 36.59
#